data_AF-A0A4U0WKT4-F1
#
_entry.id   AF-A0A4U0WKT4-F1
#
_cell.length_a   1.000
_cell.length_b   1.000
_cell.length_c   1.000
_cell.angle_alpha   90.00
_cell.angle_beta   90.00
_cell.angle_gamma   90.00
#
_symmetry.space_group_name_H-M   'P 1'
#
loop_
_entity.id
_entity.type
_entity.pdbx_description
1 polymer ?
#
loop_
_entity_poly.entity_id
_entity_poly.type
_entity_poly.pdbx_seq_one_letter_code
_entity_poly.pdbx_strand_id
1 'polypeptide(L)'
;MASREYMVDPIVTKQMDLLDNKMPVELHELAVQIDVFSKGWGIIPAHLKGHLAASLPHLPPAMIEAMVGTNRHATGEAPPVSELMQVHLDARKLATKGHSEAAWNVDVHGPLLKKALLTSPHSTTLDSNVMDLPYPIPFYPSFNSAPSLTSSFRSTTARISPPRLLPTDISGYKAESKMVDFGIVLQLPETLQRRIAQLTSPLGAALESLSPTTYTPLRYNPVAVSIETKLPGQGLDNAQIQVSTWAFAQMRKLEELLALTGSPAAAVAGEGTLWSHIPIGSTQTLDGIYKVLAALHHLMDWAAMRYQPWLEQNVLGPILLQAVGE
;
A
#
# COMPACT_ATOMS: atom_id res chain seq x y z
N MET A 1 -27.94 4.37 0.68
CA MET A 1 -28.30 3.32 -0.31
C MET A 1 -28.37 3.92 -1.73
N ALA A 2 -27.34 4.67 -2.16
CA ALA A 2 -27.32 5.32 -3.48
C ALA A 2 -25.88 5.71 -3.87
N SER A 3 -25.07 4.76 -4.37
CA SER A 3 -23.75 5.09 -4.93
C SER A 3 -23.20 4.11 -5.97
N ARG A 4 -23.89 2.98 -6.24
CA ARG A 4 -23.36 1.93 -7.13
C ARG A 4 -23.66 2.13 -8.63
N GLU A 5 -24.49 3.10 -9.00
CA GLU A 5 -25.00 3.24 -10.39
C GLU A 5 -24.31 4.32 -11.24
N TYR A 6 -23.22 4.94 -10.76
CA TYR A 6 -22.64 6.15 -11.38
C TYR A 6 -21.26 5.96 -12.02
N MET A 7 -20.94 4.81 -12.63
CA MET A 7 -19.68 4.66 -13.40
C MET A 7 -19.94 3.98 -14.74
N VAL A 8 -19.45 4.57 -15.83
CA VAL A 8 -19.49 4.01 -17.21
C VAL A 8 -18.58 2.79 -17.33
N ASP A 9 -17.54 2.72 -16.52
CA ASP A 9 -16.66 1.56 -16.34
C ASP A 9 -17.00 0.92 -14.98
N PRO A 10 -17.98 -0.01 -14.88
CA PRO A 10 -18.48 -0.46 -13.58
C PRO A 10 -17.42 -1.26 -12.83
N ILE A 11 -16.90 -0.71 -11.73
CA ILE A 11 -16.19 -1.51 -10.74
C ILE A 11 -17.24 -2.37 -10.05
N VAL A 12 -17.27 -3.66 -10.37
CA VAL A 12 -18.19 -4.59 -9.74
C VAL A 12 -17.70 -4.85 -8.33
N THR A 13 -18.41 -4.31 -7.34
CA THR A 13 -18.11 -4.62 -5.93
C THR A 13 -18.68 -5.98 -5.58
N LYS A 14 -17.81 -6.90 -5.16
CA LYS A 14 -18.17 -8.19 -4.59
C LYS A 14 -17.72 -8.26 -3.14
N GLN A 15 -18.55 -8.84 -2.29
CA GLN A 15 -18.09 -9.26 -0.97
C GLN A 15 -17.01 -10.32 -1.15
N MET A 16 -15.97 -10.28 -0.33
CA MET A 16 -14.90 -11.28 -0.38
C MET A 16 -15.49 -12.68 -0.17
N ASP A 17 -15.27 -13.54 -1.16
CA ASP A 17 -15.60 -14.96 -1.12
C ASP A 17 -14.34 -15.74 -1.51
N LEU A 18 -13.65 -16.30 -0.50
CA LEU A 18 -12.43 -17.08 -0.70
C LEU A 18 -12.70 -18.41 -1.44
N LEU A 19 -13.97 -18.76 -1.68
CA LEU A 19 -14.36 -19.92 -2.48
C LEU A 19 -14.70 -19.56 -3.93
N ASP A 20 -14.70 -18.27 -4.31
CA ASP A 20 -14.97 -17.86 -5.70
C ASP A 20 -13.80 -18.26 -6.60
N ASN A 21 -14.05 -19.26 -7.45
CA ASN A 21 -13.07 -19.80 -8.40
C ASN A 21 -12.68 -18.82 -9.53
N LYS A 22 -13.34 -17.67 -9.62
CA LYS A 22 -12.99 -16.59 -10.56
C LYS A 22 -11.98 -15.60 -9.98
N MET A 23 -11.62 -15.73 -8.69
CA MET A 23 -10.60 -14.88 -8.09
C MET A 23 -9.23 -15.21 -8.67
N PRO A 24 -8.44 -14.20 -9.10
CA PRO A 24 -7.07 -14.43 -9.52
C PRO A 24 -6.26 -15.12 -8.41
N VAL A 25 -5.43 -16.10 -8.77
CA VAL A 25 -4.68 -16.93 -7.81
C VAL A 25 -3.85 -16.08 -6.85
N GLU A 26 -3.14 -15.06 -7.36
CA GLU A 26 -2.31 -14.18 -6.52
C GLU A 26 -3.15 -13.35 -5.53
N LEU A 27 -4.34 -12.91 -5.95
CA LEU A 27 -5.25 -12.19 -5.06
C LEU A 27 -5.83 -13.13 -4.00
N HIS A 28 -6.16 -14.36 -4.37
CA HIS A 28 -6.61 -15.39 -3.44
C HIS A 28 -5.54 -15.73 -2.40
N GLU A 29 -4.28 -15.94 -2.81
CA GLU A 29 -3.15 -16.16 -1.90
C GLU A 29 -3.02 -15.02 -0.88
N LEU A 30 -3.03 -13.77 -1.36
CA LEU A 30 -2.97 -12.57 -0.51
C LEU A 30 -4.16 -12.50 0.46
N ALA A 31 -5.37 -12.72 -0.03
CA ALA A 31 -6.62 -12.62 0.72
C ALA A 31 -6.72 -13.69 1.83
N VAL A 32 -6.36 -14.95 1.51
CA VAL A 32 -6.36 -16.06 2.48
C VAL A 32 -5.41 -15.75 3.63
N GLN A 33 -4.20 -15.27 3.35
CA GLN A 33 -3.22 -15.00 4.39
C GLN A 33 -3.65 -13.83 5.28
N ILE A 34 -4.27 -12.77 4.72
CA ILE A 34 -4.85 -11.69 5.51
C ILE A 34 -6.00 -12.20 6.38
N ASP A 35 -6.88 -13.07 5.87
CA ASP A 35 -7.96 -13.68 6.65
C ASP A 35 -7.42 -14.54 7.82
N VAL A 36 -6.38 -15.34 7.59
CA VAL A 36 -5.66 -16.10 8.63
C VAL A 36 -5.13 -15.16 9.72
N PHE A 37 -4.50 -14.05 9.33
CA PHE A 37 -4.04 -13.05 10.31
C PHE A 37 -5.19 -12.38 11.04
N SER A 38 -6.30 -12.08 10.38
CA SER A 38 -7.47 -11.46 11.01
C SER A 38 -8.05 -12.32 12.16
N LYS A 39 -7.95 -13.65 12.02
CA LYS A 39 -8.34 -14.65 13.04
C LYS A 39 -7.32 -14.76 14.17
N GLY A 40 -6.16 -14.13 14.02
CA GLY A 40 -5.08 -14.10 14.99
C GLY A 40 -4.14 -15.28 14.88
N TRP A 41 -4.14 -16.00 13.76
CA TRP A 41 -3.31 -17.18 13.58
C TRP A 41 -1.97 -16.82 12.95
N GLY A 42 -0.87 -17.30 13.54
CA GLY A 42 0.47 -17.12 12.99
C GLY A 42 0.97 -15.67 12.91
N ILE A 43 0.40 -14.74 13.68
CA ILE A 43 0.71 -13.30 13.64
C ILE A 43 2.01 -12.91 14.36
N ILE A 44 2.57 -13.80 15.20
CA ILE A 44 3.80 -13.60 15.99
C ILE A 44 4.90 -14.59 15.57
N PRO A 45 6.16 -14.16 15.38
CA PRO A 45 7.31 -15.05 15.19
C PRO A 45 7.49 -16.04 16.34
N ALA A 46 7.77 -17.31 16.03
CA ALA A 46 7.88 -18.37 17.03
C ALA A 46 8.90 -18.13 18.14
N HIS A 47 10.01 -17.45 17.84
CA HIS A 47 11.04 -17.13 18.84
C HIS A 47 10.58 -16.07 19.88
N LEU A 48 9.51 -15.33 19.60
CA LEU A 48 8.94 -14.32 20.51
C LEU A 48 7.83 -14.88 21.43
N LYS A 49 7.47 -16.15 21.26
CA LYS A 49 6.44 -16.81 22.07
C LYS A 49 6.66 -16.67 23.58
N GLY A 50 7.89 -16.90 24.05
CA GLY A 50 8.23 -16.81 25.47
C GLY A 50 8.07 -15.39 26.02
N HIS A 51 8.52 -14.39 25.25
CA HIS A 51 8.35 -12.97 25.61
C HIS A 51 6.88 -12.56 25.64
N LEU A 52 6.08 -13.02 24.68
CA LEU A 52 4.64 -12.76 24.65
C LEU A 52 3.94 -13.38 25.86
N ALA A 53 4.22 -14.64 26.18
CA ALA A 53 3.64 -15.33 27.33
C ALA A 53 3.99 -14.62 28.65
N ALA A 54 5.23 -14.15 28.80
CA ALA A 54 5.66 -13.38 29.96
C ALA A 54 4.97 -12.01 30.05
N SER A 55 4.76 -11.34 28.91
CA SER A 55 4.17 -10.00 28.83
C SER A 55 2.64 -10.00 28.97
N LEU A 56 1.99 -11.11 28.63
CA LEU A 56 0.53 -11.28 28.65
C LEU A 56 0.13 -12.57 29.39
N PRO A 57 0.41 -12.66 30.71
CA PRO A 57 0.18 -13.89 31.49
C PRO A 57 -1.30 -14.28 31.60
N HIS A 58 -2.21 -13.36 31.25
CA HIS A 58 -3.66 -13.59 31.28
C HIS A 58 -4.21 -14.27 30.03
N LEU A 59 -3.45 -14.34 28.93
CA LEU A 59 -3.91 -15.01 27.72
C LEU A 59 -3.84 -16.53 27.88
N PRO A 60 -4.86 -17.29 27.46
CA PRO A 60 -4.80 -18.75 27.49
C PRO A 60 -3.61 -19.29 26.68
N PRO A 61 -2.88 -20.32 27.17
CA PRO A 61 -1.76 -20.89 26.44
C PRO A 61 -2.11 -21.29 25.00
N ALA A 62 -3.28 -21.90 24.79
CA ALA A 62 -3.76 -22.28 23.45
C ALA A 62 -3.91 -21.08 22.49
N MET A 63 -4.27 -19.90 23.01
CA MET A 63 -4.36 -18.68 22.21
C MET A 63 -2.95 -18.17 21.83
N ILE A 64 -2.00 -18.23 22.77
CA ILE A 64 -0.59 -17.90 22.49
C ILE A 64 -0.01 -18.83 21.44
N GLU A 65 -0.28 -20.15 21.52
CA GLU A 65 0.14 -21.11 20.49
C GLU A 65 -0.44 -20.76 19.12
N ALA A 66 -1.74 -20.45 19.05
CA ALA A 66 -2.39 -20.09 17.79
C ALA A 66 -1.80 -18.82 17.17
N MET A 67 -1.42 -17.84 18.00
CA MET A 67 -0.78 -16.61 17.54
C MET A 67 0.62 -16.82 16.96
N VAL A 68 1.28 -17.93 17.27
CA VAL A 68 2.65 -18.21 16.84
C VAL A 68 2.71 -18.81 15.45
N GLY A 69 3.47 -18.19 14.55
CA GLY A 69 3.74 -18.67 13.21
C GLY A 69 5.22 -18.98 13.01
N THR A 70 5.52 -20.17 12.48
CA THR A 70 6.90 -20.62 12.23
C THR A 70 7.61 -19.75 11.18
N ASN A 71 6.89 -19.36 10.12
CA ASN A 71 7.42 -18.55 9.02
C ASN A 71 7.13 -17.05 9.16
N ARG A 72 6.51 -16.60 10.26
CA ARG A 72 6.09 -15.21 10.42
C ARG A 72 7.27 -14.22 10.38
N HIS A 73 8.44 -14.62 10.84
CA HIS A 73 9.65 -13.79 10.80
C HIS A 73 10.05 -13.39 9.36
N ALA A 74 9.73 -14.22 8.36
CA ALA A 74 10.10 -13.98 6.97
C ALA A 74 9.38 -12.78 6.36
N THR A 75 8.17 -12.46 6.85
CA THR A 75 7.43 -11.25 6.44
C THR A 75 7.67 -10.08 7.39
N GLY A 76 8.39 -10.30 8.49
CA GLY A 76 8.92 -9.27 9.38
C GLY A 76 8.76 -9.61 10.86
N GLU A 77 9.45 -8.86 11.70
CA GLU A 77 9.49 -9.07 13.13
C GLU A 77 8.27 -8.51 13.86
N ALA A 78 7.97 -9.05 15.03
CA ALA A 78 6.92 -8.48 15.88
C ALA A 78 7.57 -7.55 16.92
N PRO A 79 7.16 -6.27 17.00
CA PRO A 79 7.64 -5.36 18.03
C PRO A 79 7.35 -5.89 19.44
N PRO A 80 8.15 -5.50 20.44
CA PRO A 80 7.89 -5.86 21.83
C PRO A 80 6.55 -5.28 22.31
N VAL A 81 5.93 -5.99 23.25
CA VAL A 81 4.59 -5.62 23.78
C VAL A 81 4.55 -4.20 24.33
N SER A 82 5.64 -3.72 24.93
CA SER A 82 5.74 -2.35 25.46
C SER A 82 5.50 -1.28 24.40
N GLU A 83 6.05 -1.45 23.19
CA GLU A 83 5.89 -0.49 22.10
C GLU A 83 4.48 -0.49 21.52
N LEU A 84 3.83 -1.65 21.45
CA LEU A 84 2.45 -1.75 20.98
C LEU A 84 1.44 -1.33 22.05
N MET A 85 1.81 -1.47 23.32
CA MET A 85 1.02 -0.96 24.44
C MET A 85 0.85 0.56 24.33
N GLN A 86 1.89 1.30 23.91
CA GLN A 86 1.77 2.73 23.69
C GLN A 86 0.73 3.06 22.60
N VAL A 87 0.81 2.39 21.45
CA VAL A 87 -0.18 2.53 20.36
C VAL A 87 -1.60 2.21 20.85
N HIS A 88 -1.75 1.16 21.65
CA HIS A 88 -3.02 0.78 22.26
C HIS A 88 -3.57 1.86 23.20
N LEU A 89 -2.73 2.40 24.09
CA LEU A 89 -3.12 3.44 25.04
C LEU A 89 -3.54 4.73 24.31
N ASP A 90 -2.80 5.13 23.28
CA ASP A 90 -3.13 6.29 22.46
C ASP A 90 -4.45 6.08 21.71
N ALA A 91 -4.66 4.91 21.10
CA ALA A 91 -5.93 4.57 20.46
C ALA A 91 -7.12 4.62 21.44
N ARG A 92 -6.98 4.08 22.66
CA ARG A 92 -8.04 4.14 23.68
C ARG A 92 -8.34 5.56 24.14
N LYS A 93 -7.30 6.38 24.34
CA LYS A 93 -7.43 7.79 24.72
C LYS A 93 -8.18 8.57 23.64
N LEU A 94 -7.81 8.39 22.37
CA LEU A 94 -8.47 9.06 21.26
C LEU A 94 -9.92 8.62 21.09
N ALA A 95 -10.21 7.33 21.25
CA ALA A 95 -11.56 6.78 21.19
C ALA A 95 -12.46 7.35 22.30
N THR A 96 -11.97 7.37 23.54
CA THR A 96 -12.76 7.82 24.70
C THR A 96 -13.14 9.30 24.61
N LYS A 97 -12.26 10.12 24.03
CA LYS A 97 -12.44 11.57 23.92
C LYS A 97 -13.06 12.02 22.58
N GLY A 98 -13.37 11.10 21.67
CA GLY A 98 -13.99 11.41 20.38
C GLY A 98 -13.12 12.31 19.49
N HIS A 99 -11.80 12.08 19.47
CA HIS A 99 -10.89 12.88 18.64
C HIS A 99 -11.14 12.68 17.14
N SER A 100 -10.73 13.68 16.35
CA SER A 100 -10.86 13.70 14.89
C SER A 100 -9.99 12.65 14.19
N GLU A 101 -10.40 12.24 13.00
CA GLU A 101 -9.63 11.34 12.12
C GLU A 101 -8.18 11.80 11.90
N ALA A 102 -7.97 13.11 11.76
CA ALA A 102 -6.63 13.69 11.62
C ALA A 102 -5.74 13.41 12.85
N ALA A 103 -6.30 13.44 14.07
CA ALA A 103 -5.56 13.10 15.28
C ALA A 103 -5.22 11.61 15.32
N TRP A 104 -6.17 10.73 14.95
CA TRP A 104 -5.91 9.30 14.80
C TRP A 104 -4.79 9.00 13.80
N ASN A 105 -4.76 9.73 12.69
CA ASN A 105 -3.72 9.60 11.68
C ASN A 105 -2.34 10.04 12.19
N VAL A 106 -2.27 10.98 13.13
CA VAL A 106 -1.00 11.43 13.76
C VAL A 106 -0.55 10.46 14.84
N ASP A 107 -1.43 10.12 15.76
CA ASP A 107 -1.01 9.50 17.02
C ASP A 107 -1.09 7.96 16.97
N VAL A 108 -1.83 7.39 16.01
CA VAL A 108 -2.08 5.94 15.95
C VAL A 108 -1.71 5.34 14.60
N HIS A 109 -2.40 5.71 13.51
CA HIS A 109 -2.25 5.03 12.22
C HIS A 109 -0.85 5.26 11.62
N GLY A 110 -0.36 6.50 11.59
CA GLY A 110 0.98 6.83 11.11
C GLY A 110 2.10 6.11 11.87
N PRO A 111 2.15 6.20 13.22
CA PRO A 111 3.13 5.48 14.02
C PRO A 111 3.08 3.96 13.84
N LEU A 112 1.88 3.38 13.68
CA LEU A 112 1.72 1.95 13.44
C LEU A 112 2.25 1.54 12.05
N LEU A 113 1.96 2.30 11.00
CA LEU A 113 2.48 2.08 9.64
C LEU A 113 4.01 2.23 9.59
N LYS A 114 4.56 3.23 10.30
CA LYS A 114 6.02 3.40 10.43
C LYS A 114 6.64 2.20 11.13
N LYS A 115 6.02 1.72 12.21
CA LYS A 115 6.47 0.55 12.95
C LYS A 115 6.44 -0.70 12.08
N ALA A 116 5.33 -0.94 11.35
CA ALA A 116 5.21 -2.05 10.41
C ALA A 116 6.33 -2.03 9.37
N LEU A 117 6.67 -0.87 8.82
CA LEU A 117 7.76 -0.76 7.86
C LEU A 117 9.12 -1.09 8.51
N LEU A 118 9.40 -0.49 9.67
CA LEU A 118 10.65 -0.69 10.41
C LEU A 118 10.89 -2.15 10.84
N THR A 119 9.81 -2.87 11.13
CA THR A 119 9.89 -4.29 11.48
C THR A 119 9.72 -5.22 10.28
N SER A 120 9.53 -4.71 9.07
CA SER A 120 9.53 -5.52 7.86
C SER A 120 10.97 -5.78 7.38
N PRO A 121 11.23 -6.89 6.65
CA PRO A 121 12.52 -7.11 5.98
C PRO A 121 12.81 -6.04 4.92
N HIS A 122 11.77 -5.31 4.50
CA HIS A 122 11.81 -4.28 3.48
C HIS A 122 12.10 -2.88 4.05
N SER A 123 12.51 -2.80 5.33
CA SER A 123 12.80 -1.56 6.07
C SER A 123 14.01 -0.77 5.55
N THR A 124 14.83 -1.30 4.64
CA THR A 124 16.17 -0.78 4.27
C THR A 124 16.21 0.62 3.64
N THR A 125 15.17 1.45 3.77
CA THR A 125 15.15 2.84 3.27
C THR A 125 14.55 3.90 4.19
N LEU A 126 14.62 3.69 5.49
CA LEU A 126 14.36 4.79 6.44
C LEU A 126 15.61 5.59 6.87
N ASP A 127 16.82 5.18 6.51
CA ASP A 127 18.06 5.90 6.85
C ASP A 127 18.97 6.13 5.64
N SER A 128 18.88 7.31 5.02
CA SER A 128 20.07 8.03 4.48
C SER A 128 19.84 9.44 3.95
N ASN A 129 18.61 9.94 3.73
CA ASN A 129 18.40 11.24 3.05
C ASN A 129 17.77 12.36 3.90
N VAL A 130 17.76 12.23 5.23
CA VAL A 130 17.45 13.36 6.13
C VAL A 130 18.59 13.51 7.12
N MET A 131 19.70 14.08 6.66
CA MET A 131 20.64 14.91 7.44
C MET A 131 21.70 15.41 6.47
N ASP A 132 21.68 16.73 6.24
CA ASP A 132 22.70 17.59 5.63
C ASP A 132 23.43 17.11 4.36
N LEU A 133 23.39 17.93 3.30
CA LEU A 133 24.58 18.65 2.81
C LEU A 133 24.26 19.51 1.56
N PRO A 134 24.96 20.64 1.38
CA PRO A 134 24.86 21.54 0.23
C PRO A 134 25.61 20.96 -0.99
N TYR A 135 25.17 21.35 -2.20
CA TYR A 135 25.80 21.07 -3.52
C TYR A 135 27.36 21.15 -3.56
N PRO A 136 28.05 20.63 -4.61
CA PRO A 136 27.60 19.92 -5.83
C PRO A 136 28.31 18.56 -6.10
N ILE A 137 27.65 17.72 -6.91
CA ILE A 137 28.13 16.40 -7.38
C ILE A 137 29.17 16.56 -8.51
N PRO A 138 30.20 15.69 -8.56
CA PRO A 138 30.45 15.00 -9.82
C PRO A 138 30.75 13.48 -9.67
N PHE A 139 30.33 12.76 -10.72
CA PHE A 139 30.82 11.47 -11.23
C PHE A 139 30.17 10.15 -10.75
N TYR A 140 29.44 9.52 -11.68
CA TYR A 140 29.00 8.11 -11.69
C TYR A 140 30.21 7.19 -11.99
N PRO A 141 30.32 5.94 -11.47
CA PRO A 141 29.37 4.87 -11.80
C PRO A 141 29.16 3.76 -10.71
N SER A 142 27.90 3.48 -10.38
CA SER A 142 27.37 2.13 -10.09
C SER A 142 25.90 2.25 -9.70
N PHE A 143 24.99 1.70 -10.51
CA PHE A 143 23.55 1.62 -10.22
C PHE A 143 23.26 0.54 -9.15
N ASN A 144 23.70 0.76 -7.90
CA ASN A 144 23.54 -0.22 -6.82
C ASN A 144 22.48 0.16 -5.77
N SER A 145 21.66 1.18 -6.02
CA SER A 145 20.50 1.47 -5.16
C SER A 145 19.30 0.71 -5.73
N ALA A 146 18.93 -0.41 -5.12
CA ALA A 146 17.67 -1.09 -5.42
C ALA A 146 16.49 -0.17 -5.05
N PRO A 147 15.33 -0.27 -5.74
CA PRO A 147 14.11 0.36 -5.26
C PRO A 147 13.74 -0.13 -3.88
N SER A 148 12.99 0.68 -3.15
CA SER A 148 12.69 0.39 -1.77
C SER A 148 11.27 0.74 -1.37
N LEU A 149 10.81 0.22 -0.23
CA LEU A 149 9.47 0.48 0.25
C LEU A 149 9.44 1.60 1.29
N THR A 150 8.52 2.55 1.10
CA THR A 150 8.18 3.58 2.08
C THR A 150 6.67 3.54 2.35
N SER A 151 6.28 3.59 3.63
CA SER A 151 4.90 3.39 4.10
C SER A 151 4.16 4.66 4.47
N SER A 152 4.83 5.82 4.42
CA SER A 152 4.25 7.07 4.88
C SER A 152 4.46 8.22 3.89
N PHE A 153 3.38 8.59 3.21
CA PHE A 153 3.24 9.91 2.61
C PHE A 153 1.88 10.48 3.02
N ARG A 154 1.85 11.31 4.06
CA ARG A 154 0.64 12.08 4.38
C ARG A 154 0.57 13.25 3.41
N SER A 155 -0.32 13.19 2.44
CA SER A 155 -0.59 14.36 1.60
C SER A 155 -2.10 14.51 1.41
N THR A 156 -2.63 15.65 1.80
CA THR A 156 -4.01 16.05 1.48
C THR A 156 -4.09 16.71 0.09
N THR A 157 -2.97 16.78 -0.64
CA THR A 157 -2.81 17.65 -1.81
C THR A 157 -2.70 16.90 -3.13
N ALA A 158 -2.35 15.61 -3.16
CA ALA A 158 -2.32 14.91 -4.43
C ALA A 158 -3.74 14.71 -4.98
N ARG A 159 -3.86 14.91 -6.28
CA ARG A 159 -5.08 14.66 -7.04
C ARG A 159 -4.75 13.71 -8.17
N ILE A 160 -5.76 12.96 -8.61
CA ILE A 160 -5.59 12.13 -9.79
C ILE A 160 -5.38 13.07 -10.99
N SER A 161 -4.28 12.84 -11.69
CA SER A 161 -3.87 13.64 -12.84
C SER A 161 -3.07 12.75 -13.79
N PRO A 162 -3.34 12.82 -15.10
CA PRO A 162 -4.28 13.74 -15.75
C PRO A 162 -5.76 13.31 -15.62
N PRO A 163 -6.74 14.21 -15.85
CA PRO A 163 -8.16 13.95 -15.64
C PRO A 163 -8.77 12.80 -16.45
N ARG A 164 -8.06 12.23 -17.43
CA ARG A 164 -8.51 11.05 -18.19
C ARG A 164 -8.39 9.74 -17.40
N LEU A 165 -7.59 9.74 -16.33
CA LEU A 165 -7.45 8.60 -15.42
C LEU A 165 -8.62 8.50 -14.43
N LEU A 166 -9.47 9.53 -14.35
CA LEU A 166 -10.63 9.53 -13.46
C LEU A 166 -11.73 8.60 -14.00
N PRO A 167 -12.43 7.88 -13.11
CA PRO A 167 -13.72 7.30 -13.42
C PRO A 167 -14.67 8.37 -13.97
N THR A 168 -15.47 7.97 -14.96
CA THR A 168 -16.53 8.82 -15.52
C THR A 168 -17.88 8.22 -15.16
N ASP A 169 -18.82 9.05 -14.71
CA ASP A 169 -20.18 8.61 -14.46
C ASP A 169 -21.02 8.47 -15.73
N ILE A 170 -22.19 7.84 -15.61
CA ILE A 170 -23.14 7.65 -16.73
C ILE A 170 -23.55 8.96 -17.43
N SER A 171 -23.35 10.10 -16.78
CA SER A 171 -23.64 11.44 -17.30
C SER A 171 -22.40 12.14 -17.87
N GLY A 172 -21.23 11.49 -17.87
CA GLY A 172 -19.98 12.06 -18.36
C GLY A 172 -19.20 12.88 -17.32
N TYR A 173 -19.68 13.01 -16.09
CA TYR A 173 -18.99 13.75 -15.02
C TYR A 173 -17.85 12.92 -14.43
N LYS A 174 -16.73 13.60 -14.16
CA LYS A 174 -15.54 12.99 -13.56
C LYS A 174 -15.65 13.04 -12.05
N ALA A 175 -15.32 11.93 -11.39
CA ALA A 175 -15.30 11.86 -9.93
C ALA A 175 -14.35 12.92 -9.32
N GLU A 176 -14.73 13.49 -8.17
CA GLU A 176 -13.77 14.29 -7.37
C GLU A 176 -12.66 13.38 -6.83
N SER A 177 -11.39 13.74 -7.07
CA SER A 177 -10.25 13.00 -6.53
C SER A 177 -9.60 13.72 -5.36
N LYS A 178 -9.90 13.24 -4.15
CA LYS A 178 -9.09 13.50 -2.95
C LYS A 178 -8.10 12.35 -2.78
N MET A 179 -6.90 12.65 -2.27
CA MET A 179 -5.87 11.64 -2.02
C MET A 179 -6.30 10.62 -0.97
N VAL A 180 -5.82 9.39 -1.04
CA VAL A 180 -5.90 8.43 0.08
C VAL A 180 -5.00 8.86 1.25
N ASP A 181 -5.35 8.50 2.48
CA ASP A 181 -4.61 8.91 3.67
C ASP A 181 -3.14 8.44 3.72
N PHE A 182 -2.89 7.19 3.31
CA PHE A 182 -1.58 6.54 3.32
C PHE A 182 -1.38 5.63 2.11
N GLY A 183 -0.15 5.20 1.89
CA GLY A 183 0.15 4.18 0.88
C GLY A 183 1.48 3.49 1.11
N ILE A 184 1.58 2.26 0.60
CA ILE A 184 2.84 1.53 0.45
C ILE A 184 3.39 1.88 -0.94
N VAL A 185 4.55 2.53 -0.97
CA VAL A 185 5.09 3.15 -2.17
C VAL A 185 6.44 2.54 -2.51
N LEU A 186 6.65 2.24 -3.79
CA LEU A 186 7.96 1.91 -4.34
C LEU A 186 8.74 3.20 -4.58
N GLN A 187 9.74 3.45 -3.75
CA GLN A 187 10.65 4.57 -3.89
C GLN A 187 11.76 4.19 -4.86
N LEU A 188 11.73 4.80 -6.05
CA LEU A 188 12.78 4.64 -7.04
C LEU A 188 13.98 5.54 -6.68
N PRO A 189 15.23 5.12 -6.95
CA PRO A 189 16.40 5.98 -6.79
C PRO A 189 16.26 7.27 -7.63
N GLU A 190 16.69 8.42 -7.10
CA GLU A 190 16.60 9.70 -7.81
C GLU A 190 17.29 9.69 -9.18
N THR A 191 18.35 8.90 -9.32
CA THR A 191 19.07 8.68 -10.58
C THR A 191 18.16 8.03 -11.63
N LEU A 192 17.39 7.02 -11.22
CA LEU A 192 16.42 6.33 -12.06
C LEU A 192 15.21 7.25 -12.35
N GLN A 193 14.70 7.97 -11.36
CA GLN A 193 13.62 8.94 -11.57
C GLN A 193 14.00 10.01 -12.61
N ARG A 194 15.22 10.57 -12.52
CA ARG A 194 15.72 11.55 -13.50
C ARG A 194 15.86 10.94 -14.89
N ARG A 195 16.36 9.72 -15.00
CA ARG A 195 16.49 9.03 -16.28
C ARG A 195 15.13 8.78 -16.90
N ILE A 196 14.18 8.28 -16.14
CA ILE A 196 12.79 8.11 -16.61
C ILE A 196 12.25 9.46 -17.08
N ALA A 197 12.34 10.52 -16.27
CA ALA A 197 11.88 11.86 -16.64
C ALA A 197 12.48 12.38 -17.97
N GLN A 198 13.75 12.10 -18.24
CA GLN A 198 14.42 12.47 -19.50
C GLN A 198 13.90 11.68 -20.70
N LEU A 199 13.64 10.39 -20.52
CA LEU A 199 13.14 9.51 -21.60
C LEU A 199 11.66 9.74 -21.88
N THR A 200 10.92 10.20 -20.89
CA THR A 200 9.48 10.39 -20.97
C THR A 200 9.09 11.77 -21.50
N SER A 201 9.94 12.79 -21.33
CA SER A 201 9.69 14.15 -21.82
C SER A 201 9.51 14.26 -23.35
N PRO A 202 10.25 13.53 -24.21
CA PRO A 202 10.10 13.60 -25.66
C PRO A 202 8.91 12.80 -26.20
N LEU A 203 8.45 11.77 -25.47
CA LEU A 203 7.38 10.84 -25.86
C LEU A 203 5.95 11.41 -25.62
N GLY A 204 5.83 12.68 -25.21
CA GLY A 204 4.57 13.37 -24.97
C GLY A 204 3.99 13.20 -23.55
N ALA A 205 2.91 13.93 -23.26
CA ALA A 205 2.29 14.10 -21.93
C ALA A 205 1.80 12.80 -21.23
N ALA A 206 1.92 11.63 -21.86
CA ALA A 206 1.50 10.35 -21.29
C ALA A 206 2.46 9.81 -20.22
N LEU A 207 3.72 10.25 -20.21
CA LEU A 207 4.75 9.73 -19.31
C LEU A 207 5.29 10.75 -18.29
N GLU A 208 4.56 11.83 -18.02
CA GLU A 208 4.92 12.83 -16.98
C GLU A 208 4.99 12.25 -15.55
N SER A 209 4.51 11.03 -15.37
CA SER A 209 4.42 10.32 -14.09
C SER A 209 4.35 8.81 -14.32
N LEU A 210 4.85 8.02 -13.38
CA LEU A 210 4.59 6.58 -13.22
C LEU A 210 3.34 6.30 -12.36
N SER A 211 2.90 7.30 -11.59
CA SER A 211 1.72 7.24 -10.73
C SER A 211 0.51 7.91 -11.39
N PRO A 212 -0.72 7.67 -10.90
CA PRO A 212 -1.92 8.35 -11.38
C PRO A 212 -2.02 9.82 -10.91
N THR A 213 -0.90 10.45 -10.52
CA THR A 213 -0.81 11.83 -10.04
C THR A 213 0.51 12.46 -10.46
N THR A 214 0.53 13.78 -10.67
CA THR A 214 1.76 14.55 -10.91
C THR A 214 2.35 15.14 -9.62
N TYR A 215 1.75 14.85 -8.45
CA TYR A 215 2.27 15.25 -7.14
C TYR A 215 3.69 14.76 -6.98
N THR A 216 4.64 15.69 -6.82
CA THR A 216 6.08 15.45 -6.96
C THR A 216 6.59 14.22 -6.20
N PRO A 217 6.22 13.99 -4.92
CA PRO A 217 6.72 12.84 -4.18
C PRO A 217 6.25 11.48 -4.68
N LEU A 218 5.11 11.41 -5.37
CA LEU A 218 4.58 10.16 -5.94
C LEU A 218 4.79 10.04 -7.44
N ARG A 219 5.16 11.13 -8.12
CA ARG A 219 5.25 11.20 -9.58
C ARG A 219 6.06 10.04 -10.17
N TYR A 220 7.21 9.71 -9.59
CA TYR A 220 8.05 8.59 -10.04
C TYR A 220 8.20 7.49 -8.99
N ASN A 221 7.37 7.52 -7.94
CA ASN A 221 7.36 6.53 -6.89
C ASN A 221 5.97 5.88 -6.88
N PRO A 222 5.79 4.77 -7.62
CA PRO A 222 4.47 4.16 -7.81
C PRO A 222 3.92 3.59 -6.50
N VAL A 223 2.64 3.87 -6.27
CA VAL A 223 1.89 3.33 -5.12
C VAL A 223 1.57 1.87 -5.40
N ALA A 224 1.97 0.95 -4.53
CA ALA A 224 1.61 -0.46 -4.61
C ALA A 224 0.27 -0.74 -3.91
N VAL A 225 0.07 -0.13 -2.74
CA VAL A 225 -1.13 -0.30 -1.91
C VAL A 225 -1.61 1.06 -1.45
N SER A 226 -2.89 1.37 -1.69
CA SER A 226 -3.56 2.57 -1.19
C SER A 226 -4.30 2.25 0.11
N ILE A 227 -4.20 3.12 1.12
CA ILE A 227 -4.81 2.93 2.44
C ILE A 227 -5.61 4.18 2.81
N GLU A 228 -6.91 4.00 3.02
CA GLU A 228 -7.80 5.04 3.54
C GLU A 228 -8.21 4.68 4.97
N THR A 229 -8.28 5.68 5.84
CA THR A 229 -8.71 5.50 7.22
C THR A 229 -10.01 6.24 7.47
N LYS A 230 -10.87 5.67 8.30
CA LYS A 230 -12.09 6.32 8.78
C LYS A 230 -12.35 5.93 10.22
N LEU A 231 -13.01 6.82 10.96
CA LEU A 231 -13.50 6.50 12.29
C LEU A 231 -14.60 5.42 12.22
N PRO A 232 -14.72 4.56 13.25
CA PRO A 232 -15.77 3.55 13.30
C PRO A 232 -17.17 4.16 13.10
N GLY A 233 -17.96 3.54 12.21
CA GLY A 233 -19.32 3.98 11.91
C GLY A 233 -19.43 5.26 11.06
N GLN A 234 -18.32 5.81 10.57
CA GLN A 234 -18.32 7.02 9.75
C GLN A 234 -17.80 6.74 8.34
N GLY A 235 -18.60 7.09 7.32
CA GLY A 235 -18.11 7.31 5.97
C GLY A 235 -17.43 6.12 5.28
N LEU A 236 -17.73 4.87 5.66
CA LEU A 236 -17.14 3.68 5.01
C LEU A 236 -17.47 3.63 3.52
N ASP A 237 -18.69 3.99 3.13
CA ASP A 237 -19.09 4.08 1.71
C ASP A 237 -18.21 5.09 0.96
N ASN A 238 -17.95 6.26 1.55
CA ASN A 238 -17.11 7.30 0.95
C ASN A 238 -15.63 6.87 0.88
N ALA A 239 -15.12 6.21 1.93
CA ALA A 239 -13.76 5.69 1.93
C ALA A 239 -13.57 4.59 0.89
N GLN A 240 -14.55 3.70 0.75
CA GLN A 240 -14.54 2.69 -0.29
C GLN A 240 -14.50 3.32 -1.69
N ILE A 241 -15.35 4.34 -1.94
CA ILE A 241 -15.34 5.10 -3.22
C ILE A 241 -13.98 5.73 -3.47
N GLN A 242 -13.35 6.31 -2.45
CA GLN A 242 -12.07 7.01 -2.59
C GLN A 242 -10.93 6.03 -2.92
N VAL A 243 -10.82 4.92 -2.19
CA VAL A 243 -9.83 3.87 -2.47
C VAL A 243 -10.08 3.24 -3.84
N SER A 244 -11.33 2.94 -4.21
CA SER A 244 -11.65 2.36 -5.51
C SER A 244 -11.35 3.31 -6.66
N THR A 245 -11.60 4.61 -6.48
CA THR A 245 -11.26 5.65 -7.46
C THR A 245 -9.75 5.70 -7.72
N TRP A 246 -8.93 5.61 -6.68
CA TRP A 246 -7.47 5.56 -6.80
C TRP A 246 -6.97 4.27 -7.42
N ALA A 247 -7.50 3.11 -7.00
CA ALA A 247 -7.15 1.82 -7.58
C ALA A 247 -7.46 1.78 -9.09
N PHE A 248 -8.62 2.29 -9.49
CA PHE A 248 -9.00 2.40 -10.89
C PHE A 248 -8.05 3.30 -11.69
N ALA A 249 -7.76 4.50 -11.18
CA ALA A 249 -6.84 5.42 -11.84
C ALA A 249 -5.43 4.83 -11.96
N GLN A 250 -4.98 4.07 -10.96
CA GLN A 250 -3.72 3.34 -10.99
C GLN A 250 -3.73 2.27 -12.09
N MET A 251 -4.79 1.47 -12.23
CA MET A 251 -4.91 0.47 -13.29
C MET A 251 -4.86 1.11 -14.68
N ARG A 252 -5.64 2.17 -14.93
CA ARG A 252 -5.58 2.91 -16.21
C ARG A 252 -4.20 3.47 -16.49
N LYS A 253 -3.51 3.94 -15.44
CA LYS A 253 -2.15 4.44 -15.59
C LYS A 253 -1.18 3.33 -15.97
N LEU A 254 -1.29 2.15 -15.38
CA LEU A 254 -0.49 0.98 -15.76
C LEU A 254 -0.80 0.55 -17.20
N GLU A 255 -2.06 0.56 -17.63
CA GLU A 255 -2.45 0.30 -19.03
C GLU A 255 -1.79 1.29 -20.01
N GLU A 256 -1.81 2.60 -19.69
CA GLU A 256 -1.12 3.62 -20.50
C GLU A 256 0.39 3.33 -20.59
N LEU A 257 1.03 2.96 -19.48
CA LEU A 257 2.45 2.63 -19.42
C LEU A 257 2.79 1.35 -20.22
N LEU A 258 1.93 0.34 -20.16
CA LEU A 258 2.09 -0.92 -20.89
C LEU A 258 1.90 -0.76 -22.40
N ALA A 259 0.95 0.08 -22.82
CA ALA A 259 0.73 0.38 -24.22
C ALA A 259 1.95 1.07 -24.85
N LEU A 260 2.57 2.00 -24.12
CA LEU A 260 3.76 2.73 -24.57
C LEU A 260 5.00 1.84 -24.66
N THR A 261 5.11 0.85 -23.78
CA THR A 261 6.22 -0.11 -23.77
C THR A 261 6.06 -1.25 -24.77
N GLY A 262 4.98 -1.25 -25.57
CA GLY A 262 4.70 -2.33 -26.53
C GLY A 262 4.34 -3.65 -25.87
N SER A 263 3.91 -3.63 -24.60
CA SER A 263 3.52 -4.80 -23.81
C SER A 263 2.02 -4.84 -23.47
N PRO A 264 1.09 -4.66 -24.44
CA PRO A 264 -0.35 -4.62 -24.14
C PRO A 264 -0.89 -5.98 -23.65
N ALA A 265 -0.19 -7.09 -23.90
CA ALA A 265 -0.57 -8.41 -23.41
C ALA A 265 -0.40 -8.58 -21.88
N ALA A 266 0.41 -7.72 -21.23
CA ALA A 266 0.51 -7.65 -19.77
C ALA A 266 -0.60 -6.78 -19.14
N ALA A 267 -1.38 -6.07 -19.97
CA ALA A 267 -2.52 -5.29 -19.48
C ALA A 267 -3.70 -6.22 -19.22
N VAL A 268 -4.27 -6.14 -18.01
CA VAL A 268 -5.46 -6.90 -17.66
C VAL A 268 -6.67 -6.22 -18.30
N ALA A 269 -6.99 -6.57 -19.54
CA ALA A 269 -8.24 -6.14 -20.16
C ALA A 269 -9.43 -6.81 -19.45
N GLY A 270 -10.24 -6.06 -18.72
CA GLY A 270 -11.47 -6.57 -18.10
C GLY A 270 -12.14 -5.63 -17.09
N GLU A 271 -13.41 -5.94 -16.75
CA GLU A 271 -14.13 -5.28 -15.66
C GLU A 271 -13.39 -5.47 -14.33
N GLY A 272 -12.95 -4.37 -13.71
CA GLY A 272 -12.31 -4.41 -12.40
C GLY A 272 -13.27 -4.90 -11.33
N THR A 273 -12.96 -6.01 -10.66
CA THR A 273 -13.73 -6.49 -9.51
C THR A 273 -13.13 -5.92 -8.22
N LEU A 274 -13.90 -5.14 -7.48
CA LEU A 274 -13.54 -4.69 -6.14
C LEU A 274 -14.02 -5.72 -5.11
N TRP A 275 -13.08 -6.43 -4.51
CA TRP A 275 -13.38 -7.32 -3.40
C TRP A 275 -13.35 -6.56 -2.07
N SER A 276 -14.43 -6.62 -1.31
CA SER A 276 -14.59 -5.86 -0.06
C SER A 276 -14.79 -6.76 1.17
N HIS A 277 -14.65 -6.15 2.35
CA HIS A 277 -14.93 -6.75 3.66
C HIS A 277 -14.00 -7.89 4.10
N ILE A 278 -12.69 -7.80 3.82
CA ILE A 278 -11.71 -8.58 4.59
C ILE A 278 -11.35 -7.82 5.86
N PRO A 279 -11.64 -8.36 7.06
CA PRO A 279 -11.15 -7.78 8.29
C PRO A 279 -9.62 -7.95 8.37
N ILE A 280 -8.92 -6.92 8.83
CA ILE A 280 -7.47 -7.00 9.07
C ILE A 280 -7.19 -7.12 10.57
N GLY A 281 -7.76 -6.23 11.38
CA GLY A 281 -7.54 -6.15 12.82
C GLY A 281 -8.11 -4.88 13.41
N SER A 282 -7.68 -4.54 14.64
CA SER A 282 -8.18 -3.37 15.37
C SER A 282 -7.07 -2.76 16.21
N THR A 283 -7.01 -1.43 16.29
CA THR A 283 -6.10 -0.72 17.20
C THR A 283 -6.62 -0.66 18.64
N GLN A 284 -7.83 -1.17 18.90
CA GLN A 284 -8.47 -1.13 20.22
C GLN A 284 -8.02 -2.24 21.17
N THR A 285 -7.33 -3.28 20.67
CA THR A 285 -6.79 -4.36 21.49
C THR A 285 -5.38 -4.71 21.04
N LEU A 286 -4.56 -5.23 21.96
CA LEU A 286 -3.17 -5.57 21.63
C LEU A 286 -3.08 -6.71 20.59
N ASP A 287 -3.93 -7.73 20.71
CA ASP A 287 -4.02 -8.79 19.69
C ASP A 287 -4.43 -8.20 18.33
N GLY A 288 -5.37 -7.24 18.33
CA GLY A 288 -5.80 -6.52 17.14
C GLY A 288 -4.66 -5.77 16.46
N ILE A 289 -3.79 -5.12 17.22
CA ILE A 289 -2.63 -4.39 16.69
C ILE A 289 -1.63 -5.36 16.04
N TYR A 290 -1.37 -6.51 16.66
CA TYR A 290 -0.51 -7.53 16.05
C TYR A 290 -1.09 -8.09 14.74
N LYS A 291 -2.42 -8.25 14.66
CA LYS A 291 -3.10 -8.66 13.41
C LYS A 291 -2.91 -7.61 12.31
N VAL A 292 -3.07 -6.31 12.64
CA VAL A 292 -2.81 -5.20 11.70
C VAL A 292 -1.36 -5.21 11.23
N LEU A 293 -0.39 -5.37 12.14
CA LEU A 293 1.03 -5.46 11.77
C LEU A 293 1.32 -6.63 10.83
N ALA A 294 0.78 -7.82 11.12
CA ALA A 294 0.99 -9.00 10.28
C ALA A 294 0.43 -8.81 8.87
N ALA A 295 -0.76 -8.22 8.73
CA ALA A 295 -1.33 -7.91 7.43
C ALA A 295 -0.52 -6.83 6.69
N LEU A 296 -0.09 -5.76 7.36
CA LEU A 296 0.73 -4.72 6.75
C LEU A 296 2.07 -5.27 6.25
N HIS A 297 2.73 -6.11 7.05
CA HIS A 297 3.94 -6.81 6.67
C HIS A 297 3.74 -7.66 5.41
N HIS A 298 2.61 -8.37 5.33
CA HIS A 298 2.30 -9.19 4.17
C HIS A 298 1.97 -8.37 2.92
N LEU A 299 1.32 -7.21 3.07
CA LEU A 299 1.09 -6.26 1.98
C LEU A 299 2.41 -5.65 1.48
N MET A 300 3.34 -5.33 2.39
CA MET A 300 4.69 -4.88 2.03
C MET A 300 5.47 -5.97 1.31
N ASP A 301 5.37 -7.21 1.80
CA ASP A 301 6.00 -8.36 1.16
C ASP A 301 5.45 -8.62 -0.24
N TRP A 302 4.14 -8.57 -0.44
CA TRP A 302 3.53 -8.63 -1.76
C TRP A 302 4.01 -7.49 -2.67
N ALA A 303 4.11 -6.26 -2.14
CA ALA A 303 4.59 -5.12 -2.91
C ALA A 303 6.04 -5.31 -3.38
N ALA A 304 6.91 -5.84 -2.53
CA ALA A 304 8.32 -6.09 -2.86
C ALA A 304 8.52 -7.33 -3.74
N MET A 305 7.77 -8.42 -3.51
CA MET A 305 8.03 -9.72 -4.12
C MET A 305 7.22 -9.98 -5.38
N ARG A 306 6.11 -9.26 -5.59
CA ARG A 306 5.23 -9.44 -6.76
C ARG A 306 5.11 -8.15 -7.56
N TYR A 307 4.65 -7.07 -6.92
CA TYR A 307 4.35 -5.83 -7.63
C TYR A 307 5.62 -5.16 -8.21
N GLN A 308 6.68 -5.04 -7.42
CA GLN A 308 7.93 -4.44 -7.87
C GLN A 308 8.58 -5.21 -9.04
N PRO A 309 8.84 -6.54 -8.95
CA PRO A 309 9.41 -7.29 -10.07
C PRO A 309 8.55 -7.21 -11.33
N TRP A 310 7.22 -7.27 -11.18
CA TRP A 310 6.32 -7.11 -12.31
C TRP A 310 6.46 -5.73 -12.96
N LEU A 311 6.51 -4.67 -12.15
CA LEU A 311 6.66 -3.29 -12.65
C LEU A 311 8.02 -3.09 -13.32
N GLU A 312 9.10 -3.62 -12.72
CA GLU A 312 10.44 -3.58 -13.27
C GLU A 312 10.50 -4.28 -14.64
N GLN A 313 9.94 -5.48 -14.74
CA GLN A 313 9.98 -6.28 -15.96
C GLN A 313 9.11 -5.70 -17.08
N ASN A 314 7.90 -5.24 -16.77
CA ASN A 314 6.89 -4.91 -17.78
C ASN A 314 6.81 -3.41 -18.08
N VAL A 315 7.29 -2.55 -17.18
CA VAL A 315 7.21 -1.09 -17.34
C VAL A 315 8.58 -0.45 -17.35
N LEU A 316 9.35 -0.57 -16.26
CA LEU A 316 10.60 0.19 -16.10
C LEU A 316 11.68 -0.29 -17.08
N GLY A 317 11.89 -1.59 -17.18
CA GLY A 317 12.87 -2.20 -18.09
C GLY A 317 12.64 -1.80 -19.55
N PRO A 318 11.42 -1.99 -20.09
CA PRO A 318 11.09 -1.55 -21.45
C PRO A 318 11.26 -0.04 -21.69
N ILE A 319 10.84 0.82 -20.75
CA ILE A 319 11.08 2.29 -20.84
C ILE A 319 12.58 2.58 -20.97
N LEU A 320 13.42 1.90 -20.19
CA LEU A 320 14.86 2.10 -20.20
C LEU A 320 15.55 1.52 -21.45
N LEU A 321 14.97 0.49 -22.07
CA LEU A 321 15.50 -0.16 -23.28
C LEU A 321 15.16 0.61 -24.56
N GLN A 322 13.96 1.20 -24.65
CA GLN A 322 13.58 2.06 -25.79
C GLN A 322 14.56 3.24 -25.99
N ALA A 323 15.26 3.65 -24.93
CA ALA A 323 16.28 4.70 -24.93
C ALA A 323 17.63 4.33 -25.58
N VAL A 324 17.90 3.04 -25.81
CA VAL A 324 19.20 2.54 -26.31
C VAL A 324 19.12 2.23 -27.82
N GLY A 325 17.91 2.27 -28.40
CA GLY A 325 17.63 1.93 -29.80
C GLY A 325 17.52 3.11 -30.77
N GLU A 326 17.73 4.34 -30.30
CA GLU A 326 17.89 5.56 -31.14
C GLU A 326 19.34 6.07 -31.09
#